data_AF-A0AA43TRK7-F1
#
_entry.id   AF-A0AA43TRK7-F1
#
_cell.length_a   1.000
_cell.length_b   1.000
_cell.length_c   1.000
_cell.angle_alpha   90.00
_cell.angle_beta   90.00
_cell.angle_gamma   90.00
#
_symmetry.space_group_name_H-M   'P 1'
#
loop_
_entity.id
_entity.type
_entity.pdbx_description
1 polymer ?
#
loop_
_entity_poly.entity_id
_entity_poly.type
_entity_poly.pdbx_seq_one_letter_code
_entity_poly.pdbx_strand_id
1 'polypeptide(L)'
;MVWYLGSKDGATTVLDVEYEICFVGNECEETVVTLGTDQYLELDSDRIPTGKILKHPAVPGPNAPFVLGQGGPAIDDCFVLDPNEHVPLDTRTTPLREIAALTHPQSKVHLEILSTEPAFQFYTGEGVDTPALETSDGAFVHSKGARSGIAIEPGRYVDAQRKSWRHQCLLRQGQRWGARSQYRAWTE
;
A
#
# COMPACT_ATOMS: atom_id res chain seq x y z
N MET A 1 9.44 -0.89 5.44
CA MET A 1 10.54 -0.07 4.90
C MET A 1 9.99 1.32 4.62
N VAL A 2 10.78 2.39 4.79
CA VAL A 2 10.35 3.75 4.41
C VAL A 2 11.32 4.25 3.37
N TRP A 3 10.82 4.55 2.19
CA TRP A 3 11.59 5.17 1.12
C TRP A 3 11.02 6.56 0.85
N TYR A 4 11.90 7.48 0.48
CA TYR A 4 11.47 8.75 -0.05
C TYR A 4 12.33 9.17 -1.23
N LEU A 5 11.69 9.75 -2.24
CA LEU A 5 12.35 10.37 -3.38
C LEU A 5 12.09 11.87 -3.32
N GLY A 6 13.18 12.63 -3.16
CA GLY A 6 13.16 14.08 -3.28
C GLY A 6 13.53 14.50 -4.70
N SER A 7 12.68 15.27 -5.37
CA SER A 7 12.98 15.86 -6.68
C SER A 7 12.71 17.37 -6.71
N LYS A 8 13.17 18.04 -7.78
CA LYS A 8 12.97 19.48 -7.98
C LYS A 8 12.06 19.73 -9.18
N ASP A 9 11.07 20.59 -8.98
CA ASP A 9 10.23 21.16 -10.03
C ASP A 9 10.22 22.68 -9.89
N GLY A 10 11.07 23.34 -10.70
CA GLY A 10 11.41 24.75 -10.55
C GLY A 10 11.99 25.05 -9.17
N ALA A 11 11.40 26.02 -8.46
CA ALA A 11 11.78 26.37 -7.09
C ALA A 11 11.23 25.41 -6.02
N THR A 12 10.46 24.38 -6.41
CA THR A 12 9.73 23.52 -5.46
C THR A 12 10.42 22.18 -5.28
N THR A 13 10.41 21.66 -4.05
CA THR A 13 10.80 20.28 -3.77
C THR A 13 9.54 19.41 -3.81
N VAL A 14 9.59 18.32 -4.57
CA VAL A 14 8.56 17.27 -4.54
C VAL A 14 9.11 16.12 -3.70
N LEU A 15 8.30 15.62 -2.78
CA LEU A 15 8.65 14.50 -1.93
C LEU A 15 7.62 13.39 -2.15
N ASP A 16 8.07 12.28 -2.69
CA ASP A 16 7.30 11.03 -2.71
C ASP A 16 7.79 10.20 -1.52
N VAL A 17 6.88 9.79 -0.63
CA VAL A 17 7.19 8.96 0.55
C VAL A 17 6.26 7.76 0.55
N GLU A 18 6.84 6.57 0.63
CA GLU A 18 6.10 5.31 0.65
C GLU A 18 6.50 4.48 1.88
N TYR A 19 5.50 3.85 2.49
CA TYR A 19 5.65 2.96 3.63
C TYR A 19 5.34 1.54 3.20
N GLU A 20 6.33 0.77 2.81
CA GLU A 20 6.12 -0.61 2.37
C GLU A 20 6.19 -1.56 3.56
N ILE A 21 5.12 -2.32 3.82
CA ILE A 21 5.17 -3.47 4.74
C ILE A 21 4.72 -4.73 4.03
N CYS A 22 5.55 -5.75 4.17
CA CYS A 22 5.33 -7.04 3.56
C CYS A 22 4.91 -8.05 4.62
N PHE A 23 3.73 -8.65 4.44
CA PHE A 23 3.41 -9.93 5.07
C PHE A 23 4.12 -11.02 4.28
N VAL A 24 5.20 -11.57 4.83
CA VAL A 24 6.07 -12.53 4.13
C VAL A 24 5.78 -13.94 4.66
N GLY A 25 5.43 -14.84 3.74
CA GLY A 25 5.32 -16.27 4.00
C GLY A 25 6.07 -17.06 2.92
N ASN A 26 5.92 -18.39 2.93
CA ASN A 26 6.32 -19.20 1.78
C ASN A 26 5.32 -19.03 0.63
N GLU A 27 4.07 -18.70 0.96
CA GLU A 27 2.96 -18.45 0.06
C GLU A 27 1.96 -17.49 0.73
N CYS A 28 1.30 -16.62 -0.04
CA CYS A 28 0.21 -15.78 0.44
C CYS A 28 -1.18 -16.44 0.31
N GLU A 29 -1.20 -17.67 -0.19
CA GLU A 29 -2.41 -18.46 -0.37
C GLU A 29 -3.18 -18.64 0.94
N GLU A 30 -4.50 -18.82 0.84
CA GLU A 30 -5.42 -18.96 1.98
C GLU A 30 -5.54 -17.73 2.89
N THR A 31 -4.73 -16.69 2.68
CA THR A 31 -4.82 -15.45 3.43
C THR A 31 -6.16 -14.78 3.15
N VAL A 32 -6.92 -14.54 4.22
CA VAL A 32 -8.17 -13.79 4.17
C VAL A 32 -7.83 -12.32 4.38
N VAL A 33 -8.28 -11.47 3.46
CA VAL A 33 -7.98 -10.05 3.42
C VAL A 33 -9.28 -9.25 3.47
N THR A 34 -9.30 -8.17 4.25
CA THR A 34 -10.28 -7.08 4.13
C THR A 34 -9.53 -5.81 3.77
N LEU A 35 -10.14 -4.95 2.95
CA LEU A 35 -9.61 -3.62 2.62
C LEU A 35 -10.59 -2.54 3.05
N GLY A 36 -10.11 -1.41 3.55
CA GLY A 36 -10.94 -0.31 4.06
C GLY A 36 -11.81 0.39 2.99
N THR A 37 -11.63 0.04 1.71
CA THR A 37 -12.34 0.58 0.55
C THR A 37 -12.35 -0.45 -0.58
N ASP A 38 -13.36 -0.39 -1.45
CA ASP A 38 -13.40 -1.12 -2.73
C ASP A 38 -13.04 -0.23 -3.92
N GLN A 39 -12.69 1.05 -3.67
CA GLN A 39 -12.37 2.01 -4.71
C GLN A 39 -10.87 2.04 -4.99
N TYR A 40 -10.50 2.07 -6.27
CA TYR A 40 -9.11 2.16 -6.72
C TYR A 40 -8.93 3.22 -7.80
N LEU A 41 -7.68 3.68 -7.97
CA LEU A 41 -7.28 4.53 -9.08
C LEU A 41 -7.12 3.67 -10.33
N GLU A 42 -7.98 3.90 -11.34
CA GLU A 42 -7.88 3.25 -12.64
C GLU A 42 -6.51 3.55 -13.26
N LEU A 43 -5.80 2.51 -13.66
CA LEU A 43 -4.55 2.59 -14.41
C LEU A 43 -4.80 2.30 -15.89
N ASP A 44 -4.04 2.94 -16.78
CA ASP A 44 -3.98 2.57 -18.19
C ASP A 44 -3.06 1.36 -18.44
N SER A 45 -2.87 1.00 -19.71
CA SER A 45 -2.03 -0.14 -20.10
C SER A 45 -0.56 0.02 -19.71
N ASP A 46 -0.09 1.25 -19.50
CA ASP A 46 1.27 1.58 -19.09
C ASP A 46 1.40 1.69 -17.57
N ARG A 47 0.35 1.31 -16.82
CA ARG A 47 0.26 1.40 -15.35
C ARG A 47 0.27 2.84 -14.84
N ILE A 48 -0.20 3.80 -15.64
CA ILE A 48 -0.31 5.21 -15.25
C ILE A 48 -1.76 5.53 -14.83
N PRO A 49 -1.98 6.24 -13.71
CA PRO A 49 -3.33 6.64 -13.31
C PRO A 49 -4.04 7.50 -14.36
N THR A 50 -5.23 7.07 -14.76
CA THR A 50 -6.09 7.81 -15.71
C THR A 50 -6.71 9.04 -15.06
N GLY A 51 -6.81 9.05 -13.73
CA GLY A 51 -7.53 10.06 -12.95
C GLY A 51 -8.91 9.59 -12.46
N LYS A 52 -9.42 8.45 -12.94
CA LYS A 52 -10.72 7.93 -12.51
C LYS A 52 -10.58 7.08 -11.25
N ILE A 53 -11.55 7.24 -10.35
CA ILE A 53 -11.74 6.36 -9.19
C ILE A 53 -12.91 5.43 -9.53
N LEU A 54 -12.66 4.12 -9.54
CA LEU A 54 -13.64 3.09 -9.88
C LEU A 54 -13.72 2.05 -8.76
N LYS A 55 -14.77 1.22 -8.77
CA LYS A 55 -14.81 0.02 -7.93
C LYS A 55 -13.89 -1.05 -8.50
N HIS A 56 -13.07 -1.65 -7.66
CA HIS A 56 -12.14 -2.70 -8.05
C HIS A 56 -12.90 -4.02 -8.27
N PRO A 57 -12.73 -4.70 -9.42
CA PRO A 57 -13.54 -5.87 -9.77
C PRO A 57 -13.29 -7.08 -8.88
N ALA A 58 -12.10 -7.19 -8.28
CA ALA A 58 -11.72 -8.30 -7.42
C ALA A 58 -11.98 -8.07 -5.92
N VAL A 59 -12.39 -6.86 -5.52
CA VAL A 59 -12.64 -6.53 -4.10
C VAL A 59 -14.15 -6.43 -3.87
N PRO A 60 -14.74 -7.29 -3.03
CA PRO A 60 -16.20 -7.45 -2.96
C PRO A 60 -16.93 -6.27 -2.32
N GLY A 61 -16.22 -5.41 -1.60
CA GLY A 61 -16.75 -4.24 -0.92
C GLY A 61 -15.81 -3.74 0.18
N PRO A 62 -16.04 -2.53 0.71
CA PRO A 62 -15.29 -2.03 1.86
C PRO A 62 -15.46 -2.96 3.07
N ASN A 63 -14.35 -3.38 3.66
CA ASN A 63 -14.25 -4.33 4.77
C ASN A 63 -14.88 -5.70 4.53
N ALA A 64 -15.24 -6.02 3.28
CA ALA A 64 -15.75 -7.33 2.92
C ALA A 64 -14.57 -8.29 2.70
N PRO A 65 -14.57 -9.48 3.32
CA PRO A 65 -13.46 -10.41 3.22
C PRO A 65 -13.37 -11.07 1.85
N PHE A 66 -12.16 -11.28 1.37
CA PHE A 66 -11.85 -12.11 0.20
C PHE A 66 -10.58 -12.94 0.47
N VAL A 67 -10.41 -14.04 -0.25
CA VAL A 67 -9.30 -14.98 -0.07
C VAL A 67 -8.32 -14.84 -1.22
N LEU A 68 -7.03 -14.80 -0.91
CA LEU A 68 -5.97 -14.97 -1.90
C LEU A 68 -5.77 -16.46 -2.15
N GLY A 69 -6.19 -16.96 -3.31
CA GLY A 69 -5.99 -18.35 -3.72
C GLY A 69 -4.77 -18.54 -4.62
N GLN A 70 -4.52 -19.79 -5.04
CA GLN A 70 -3.39 -20.15 -5.92
C GLN A 70 -3.32 -19.34 -7.23
N GLY A 71 -4.49 -18.99 -7.78
CA GLY A 71 -4.61 -18.30 -9.06
C GLY A 71 -5.01 -16.83 -8.98
N GLY A 72 -5.19 -16.29 -7.77
CA GLY A 72 -5.54 -14.89 -7.58
C GLY A 72 -6.53 -14.62 -6.44
N PRO A 73 -7.01 -13.37 -6.34
CA PRO A 73 -6.74 -12.29 -7.30
C PRO A 73 -5.27 -11.86 -7.30
N ALA A 74 -4.81 -11.42 -8.47
CA ALA A 74 -3.56 -10.69 -8.65
C ALA A 74 -3.91 -9.21 -8.64
N ILE A 75 -3.39 -8.47 -7.67
CA ILE A 75 -3.70 -7.06 -7.45
C ILE A 75 -2.38 -6.32 -7.26
N ASP A 76 -2.26 -5.17 -7.91
CA ASP A 76 -1.16 -4.22 -7.76
C ASP A 76 -1.71 -2.84 -8.09
N ASP A 77 -2.58 -2.36 -7.19
CA ASP A 77 -3.41 -1.19 -7.42
C ASP A 77 -3.45 -0.28 -6.19
N CYS A 78 -3.61 1.02 -6.46
CA CYS A 78 -3.75 2.06 -5.43
C CYS A 78 -5.21 2.24 -5.05
N PHE A 79 -5.56 1.87 -3.82
CA PHE A 79 -6.90 1.98 -3.26
C PHE A 79 -7.12 3.34 -2.61
N VAL A 80 -8.31 3.91 -2.77
CA VAL A 80 -8.67 5.26 -2.33
C VAL A 80 -9.67 5.20 -1.17
N LEU A 81 -9.23 5.66 0.01
CA LEU A 81 -10.05 5.77 1.23
C LEU A 81 -10.75 7.11 1.37
N ASP A 82 -10.13 8.18 0.88
CA ASP A 82 -10.71 9.52 0.88
C ASP A 82 -10.67 10.10 -0.53
N PRO A 83 -11.79 10.11 -1.28
CA PRO A 83 -11.86 10.68 -2.61
C PRO A 83 -11.85 12.22 -2.63
N ASN A 84 -11.79 12.88 -1.46
CA ASN A 84 -11.79 14.34 -1.40
C ASN A 84 -10.49 14.93 -1.97
N GLU A 85 -10.65 16.00 -2.75
CA GLU A 85 -9.53 16.75 -3.34
C GLU A 85 -8.74 17.62 -2.35
N HIS A 86 -8.97 17.53 -1.03
CA HIS A 86 -8.35 18.40 -0.04
C HIS A 86 -7.67 17.61 1.08
N VAL A 87 -6.72 16.74 0.71
CA VAL A 87 -5.90 16.02 1.69
C VAL A 87 -4.80 16.96 2.20
N PRO A 88 -4.66 17.19 3.52
CA PRO A 88 -3.61 18.03 4.07
C PRO A 88 -2.22 17.39 3.90
N LEU A 89 -1.17 18.21 3.78
CA LEU A 89 0.22 17.73 3.73
C LEU A 89 0.63 16.97 5.01
N ASP A 90 0.14 17.41 6.17
CA ASP A 90 0.32 16.73 7.46
C ASP A 90 -0.98 16.04 7.85
N THR A 91 -1.07 14.74 7.58
CA THR A 91 -2.23 13.90 7.94
C THR A 91 -2.15 13.37 9.37
N ARG A 92 -1.11 13.65 10.16
CA ARG A 92 -1.01 13.06 11.51
C ARG A 92 -2.14 13.45 12.46
N THR A 93 -2.88 14.51 12.14
CA THR A 93 -4.05 14.99 12.86
C THR A 93 -5.38 14.47 12.29
N THR A 94 -5.38 13.81 11.12
CA THR A 94 -6.59 13.19 10.56
C THR A 94 -6.90 11.87 11.29
N PRO A 95 -8.13 11.36 11.19
CA PRO A 95 -8.49 10.09 11.81
C PRO A 95 -7.62 8.94 11.28
N LEU A 96 -7.14 8.11 12.20
CA LEU A 96 -6.47 6.86 11.88
C LEU A 96 -7.55 5.84 11.48
N ARG A 97 -7.53 5.38 10.22
CA ARG A 97 -8.53 4.47 9.65
C ARG A 97 -7.90 3.13 9.32
N GLU A 98 -8.63 2.03 9.55
CA GLU A 98 -8.22 0.72 9.06
C GLU A 98 -8.20 0.73 7.52
N ILE A 99 -7.06 0.33 6.96
CA ILE A 99 -6.84 0.29 5.51
C ILE A 99 -6.82 -1.14 5.00
N ALA A 100 -6.36 -2.08 5.84
CA ALA A 100 -6.36 -3.50 5.55
C ALA A 100 -6.34 -4.33 6.84
N ALA A 101 -6.97 -5.50 6.81
CA ALA A 101 -6.73 -6.55 7.78
C ALA A 101 -6.47 -7.89 7.08
N LEU A 102 -5.58 -8.70 7.64
CA LEU A 102 -5.17 -9.98 7.10
C LEU A 102 -5.21 -11.02 8.21
N THR A 103 -5.69 -12.22 7.88
CA THR A 103 -5.55 -13.39 8.75
C THR A 103 -5.22 -14.61 7.90
N HIS A 104 -4.34 -15.45 8.42
CA HIS A 104 -3.95 -16.68 7.75
C HIS A 104 -4.41 -17.89 8.59
N PRO A 105 -5.24 -18.79 8.03
CA PRO A 105 -5.93 -19.83 8.80
C PRO A 105 -4.96 -20.85 9.42
N GLN A 106 -3.86 -21.18 8.73
CA GLN A 106 -2.87 -22.14 9.25
C GLN A 106 -1.96 -21.55 10.34
N SER A 107 -1.35 -20.38 10.10
CA SER A 107 -0.40 -19.77 11.05
C SER A 107 -1.06 -19.05 12.22
N LYS A 108 -2.38 -18.77 12.12
CA LYS A 108 -3.15 -17.97 13.08
C LYS A 108 -2.62 -16.56 13.26
N VAL A 109 -1.78 -16.09 12.34
CA VAL A 109 -1.29 -14.72 12.37
C VAL A 109 -2.38 -13.79 11.87
N HIS A 110 -2.57 -12.70 12.60
CA HIS A 110 -3.41 -11.58 12.22
C HIS A 110 -2.53 -10.34 12.04
N LEU A 111 -2.90 -9.49 11.09
CA LEU A 111 -2.31 -8.19 10.86
C LEU A 111 -3.42 -7.17 10.56
N GLU A 112 -3.57 -6.17 11.41
CA GLU A 112 -4.36 -4.97 11.12
C GLU A 112 -3.41 -3.82 10.77
N ILE A 113 -3.78 -3.07 9.73
CA ILE A 113 -3.07 -1.89 9.30
C ILE A 113 -4.02 -0.71 9.31
N LEU A 114 -3.63 0.34 10.03
CA LEU A 114 -4.34 1.59 10.07
C LEU A 114 -3.43 2.73 9.57
N SER A 115 -4.01 3.71 8.90
CA SER A 115 -3.27 4.88 8.44
C SER A 115 -4.11 6.16 8.45
N THR A 116 -3.41 7.29 8.53
CA THR A 116 -3.97 8.63 8.33
C THR A 116 -3.99 9.04 6.85
N GLU A 117 -3.37 8.24 5.99
CA GLU A 117 -3.26 8.51 4.56
C GLU A 117 -4.60 8.37 3.81
N PRO A 118 -4.76 9.06 2.66
CA PRO A 118 -5.98 9.04 1.86
C PRO A 118 -6.07 7.82 0.94
N ALA A 119 -4.96 7.13 0.71
CA ALA A 119 -4.85 6.00 -0.19
C ALA A 119 -3.80 5.00 0.31
N PHE A 120 -3.77 3.83 -0.31
CA PHE A 120 -2.74 2.82 -0.07
C PHE A 120 -2.57 1.91 -1.28
N GLN A 121 -1.34 1.50 -1.58
CA GLN A 121 -1.09 0.42 -2.54
C GLN A 121 -1.43 -0.92 -1.88
N PHE A 122 -2.09 -1.82 -2.61
CA PHE A 122 -2.23 -3.22 -2.23
C PHE A 122 -1.66 -4.09 -3.34
N TYR A 123 -0.61 -4.84 -3.02
CA TYR A 123 0.13 -5.66 -3.97
C TYR A 123 0.26 -7.11 -3.49
N THR A 124 -0.15 -8.06 -4.32
CA THR A 124 -0.16 -9.50 -3.99
C THR A 124 1.10 -10.26 -4.37
N GLY A 125 2.16 -9.56 -4.80
CA GLY A 125 3.51 -10.13 -4.90
C GLY A 125 3.85 -10.83 -6.22
N GLU A 126 3.10 -10.62 -7.30
CA GLU A 126 3.27 -11.33 -8.59
C GLU A 126 4.68 -11.24 -9.18
N GLY A 127 5.33 -10.07 -9.08
CA GLY A 127 6.68 -9.81 -9.59
C GLY A 127 7.81 -10.10 -8.60
N VAL A 128 7.53 -10.72 -7.45
CA VAL A 128 8.60 -11.10 -6.50
C VAL A 128 9.45 -12.22 -7.10
N ASP A 129 10.75 -11.93 -7.27
CA ASP A 129 11.76 -12.90 -7.70
C ASP A 129 13.08 -12.56 -6.99
N THR A 130 13.18 -12.94 -5.73
CA THR A 130 14.37 -12.66 -4.90
C THR A 130 15.17 -13.93 -4.70
N PRO A 131 16.47 -13.96 -5.07
CA PRO A 131 17.31 -15.13 -4.86
C PRO A 131 17.55 -15.38 -3.37
N ALA A 132 17.96 -16.61 -3.05
CA ALA A 132 18.45 -16.91 -1.71
C ALA A 132 19.72 -16.08 -1.42
N LEU A 133 19.84 -15.59 -0.18
CA LEU A 133 20.97 -14.78 0.24
C LEU A 133 21.43 -15.22 1.64
N GLU A 134 22.73 -15.34 1.81
CA GLU A 134 23.36 -15.38 3.12
C GLU A 134 23.60 -13.94 3.58
N THR A 135 23.03 -13.55 4.72
CA THR A 135 23.20 -12.23 5.30
C THR A 135 24.57 -12.11 5.95
N SER A 136 25.03 -10.87 6.17
CA SER A 136 26.36 -10.60 6.76
C SER A 136 26.56 -11.16 8.17
N ASP A 137 25.47 -11.48 8.87
CA ASP A 137 25.44 -12.14 10.18
C ASP A 137 25.26 -13.67 10.10
N GLY A 138 25.33 -14.26 8.90
CA GLY A 138 25.28 -15.70 8.67
C GLY A 138 23.87 -16.30 8.69
N ALA A 139 22.82 -15.48 8.66
CA ALA A 139 21.46 -15.97 8.49
C ALA A 139 21.18 -16.30 7.02
N PHE A 140 20.43 -17.36 6.77
CA PHE A 140 20.03 -17.75 5.42
C PHE A 140 18.62 -17.26 5.13
N VAL A 141 18.49 -16.39 4.12
CA VAL A 141 17.20 -15.98 3.57
C VAL A 141 16.91 -16.87 2.36
N HIS A 142 15.85 -17.66 2.44
CA HIS A 142 15.42 -18.48 1.31
C HIS A 142 14.99 -17.62 0.12
N SER A 143 15.15 -18.17 -1.09
CA SER A 143 14.61 -17.55 -2.29
C SER A 143 13.10 -17.37 -2.15
N LYS A 144 12.57 -16.28 -2.71
CA LYS A 144 11.14 -16.01 -2.75
C LYS A 144 10.70 -15.83 -4.20
N GLY A 145 9.63 -16.52 -4.57
CA GLY A 145 8.99 -16.40 -5.88
C GLY A 145 7.73 -15.54 -5.83
N ALA A 146 7.03 -15.49 -6.95
CA ALA A 146 5.77 -14.79 -7.09
C ALA A 146 4.81 -15.17 -5.95
N ARG A 147 4.09 -14.19 -5.40
CA ARG A 147 3.07 -14.37 -4.36
C ARG A 147 3.58 -14.96 -3.04
N SER A 148 4.88 -14.85 -2.79
CA SER A 148 5.51 -15.15 -1.48
C SER A 148 5.26 -14.09 -0.40
N GLY A 149 4.55 -13.01 -0.74
CA GLY A 149 4.14 -12.02 0.24
C GLY A 149 3.17 -11.00 -0.33
N ILE A 150 2.66 -10.18 0.58
CA ILE A 150 1.67 -9.14 0.30
C ILE A 150 2.24 -7.81 0.79
N ALA A 151 2.26 -6.79 -0.06
CA ALA A 151 2.62 -5.42 0.33
C ALA A 151 1.37 -4.56 0.51
N ILE A 152 1.34 -3.80 1.61
CA ILE A 152 0.32 -2.77 1.87
C ILE A 152 1.04 -1.47 2.17
N GLU A 153 0.80 -0.46 1.34
CA GLU A 153 1.62 0.74 1.29
C GLU A 153 0.79 2.01 1.45
N PRO A 154 0.46 2.43 2.68
CA PRO A 154 -0.25 3.69 2.89
C PRO A 154 0.53 4.89 2.33
N GLY A 155 -0.17 5.73 1.58
CA GLY A 155 0.44 6.88 0.90
C GLY A 155 -0.57 7.82 0.24
N ARG A 156 -0.02 8.68 -0.62
CA ARG A 156 -0.80 9.57 -1.49
C ARG A 156 -1.23 8.84 -2.76
N TYR A 157 -2.05 9.50 -3.56
CA TYR A 157 -2.47 8.94 -4.84
C TYR A 157 -1.25 8.76 -5.74
N VAL A 158 -1.21 7.65 -6.48
CA VAL A 158 -0.18 7.42 -7.49
C VAL A 158 -0.20 8.56 -8.51
N ASP A 159 0.98 9.02 -8.92
CA ASP A 159 1.19 10.12 -9.86
C ASP A 159 0.53 11.47 -9.45
N ALA A 160 0.22 11.68 -8.17
CA ALA A 160 -0.42 12.90 -7.68
C ALA A 160 0.29 14.20 -8.11
N GLN A 161 1.62 14.19 -8.20
CA GLN A 161 2.48 15.32 -8.57
C GLN A 161 2.23 15.86 -9.99
N ARG A 162 1.70 15.03 -10.89
CA ARG A 162 1.39 15.39 -12.30
C ARG A 162 -0.09 15.67 -12.54
N LYS A 163 -0.94 15.47 -11.53
CA LYS A 163 -2.40 15.59 -11.62
C LYS A 163 -2.92 16.77 -10.80
N SER A 164 -4.24 16.97 -10.77
CA SER A 164 -4.91 17.96 -9.90
C SER A 164 -4.63 17.72 -8.40
N TRP A 165 -4.17 16.52 -8.05
CA TRP A 165 -3.83 16.11 -6.69
C TRP A 165 -2.45 16.56 -6.22
N ARG A 166 -1.74 17.38 -6.99
CA ARG A 166 -0.37 17.81 -6.68
C ARG A 166 -0.21 18.39 -5.27
N HIS A 167 -1.25 19.02 -4.73
CA HIS A 167 -1.26 19.54 -3.37
C HIS A 167 -0.97 18.48 -2.29
N GLN A 168 -1.18 17.18 -2.57
CA GLN A 168 -0.90 16.07 -1.65
C GLN A 168 0.60 15.79 -1.45
N CYS A 169 1.43 16.12 -2.44
CA CYS A 169 2.87 15.81 -2.47
C CYS A 169 3.76 17.06 -2.62
N LEU A 170 3.17 18.25 -2.72
CA LEU A 170 3.90 19.51 -2.94
C LEU A 170 4.32 20.14 -1.61
N LEU A 171 5.56 19.92 -1.19
CA LEU A 171 6.10 20.52 0.03
C LEU A 171 6.86 21.82 -0.28
N ARG A 172 6.36 22.95 0.24
CA ARG A 172 7.05 24.24 0.16
C ARG A 172 7.89 24.51 1.41
N GLN A 173 8.86 25.42 1.28
CA GLN A 173 9.67 25.86 2.41
C GLN A 173 8.78 26.37 3.55
N GLY A 174 9.05 25.90 4.77
CA GLY A 174 8.27 26.26 5.97
C GLY A 174 7.01 25.43 6.19
N GLN A 175 6.58 24.63 5.21
CA GLN A 175 5.48 23.67 5.40
C GLN A 175 5.98 22.40 6.08
N ARG A 176 5.03 21.63 6.61
CA ARG A 176 5.28 20.33 7.22
C ARG A 176 4.48 19.27 6.48
N TRP A 177 5.16 18.21 6.10
CA TRP A 177 4.55 16.96 5.66
C TRP A 177 4.63 15.95 6.81
N GLY A 178 3.62 15.11 6.94
CA GLY A 178 3.61 14.06 7.94
C GLY A 178 2.49 13.08 7.72
N ALA A 179 2.76 11.82 8.03
CA ALA A 179 1.80 10.72 8.00
C ALA A 179 1.96 9.86 9.25
N ARG A 180 0.95 9.05 9.56
CA ARG A 180 1.00 8.06 10.64
C ARG A 180 0.33 6.77 10.16
N SER A 181 1.03 5.66 10.38
CA SER A 181 0.46 4.33 10.25
C SER A 181 0.66 3.54 11.54
N GLN A 182 -0.26 2.63 11.83
CA GLN A 182 -0.21 1.72 12.98
C GLN A 182 -0.42 0.30 12.46
N TYR A 183 0.42 -0.61 12.95
CA TYR A 183 0.39 -2.03 12.62
C TYR A 183 0.13 -2.78 13.92
N ARG A 184 -0.84 -3.68 13.91
CA ARG A 184 -1.15 -4.56 15.03
C ARG A 184 -1.07 -5.98 14.53
N ALA A 185 -0.16 -6.75 15.10
CA ALA A 185 -0.01 -8.15 14.77
C ALA A 185 -0.16 -8.97 16.04
N TRP A 186 -0.89 -10.08 15.93
CA TRP A 186 -1.06 -11.05 17.01
C TRP A 186 -1.26 -12.44 16.44
N THR A 187 -1.18 -13.43 17.32
CA THR A 187 -1.50 -14.83 17.02
C THR A 187 -2.56 -15.29 18.01
N GLU A 188 -3.58 -16.01 17.52
CA GLU A 188 -4.59 -16.68 18.36
C GLU A 188 -4.17 -18.10 18.77
#